data_AF-A0A372NNH3-F1
#
_entry.id   AF-A0A372NNH3-F1
#
_cell.length_a   1.000
_cell.length_b   1.000
_cell.length_c   1.000
_cell.angle_alpha   90.00
_cell.angle_beta   90.00
_cell.angle_gamma   90.00
#
_symmetry.space_group_name_H-M   'P 1'
#
loop_
_entity.id
_entity.type
_entity.pdbx_description
1 polymer ?
#
loop_
_entity_poly.entity_id
_entity_poly.type
_entity_poly.pdbx_seq_one_letter_code
_entity_poly.pdbx_strand_id
1 'polypeptide(L)'
;MRPGDKVICINDKIDPEKSEEIRRDFEIWITKDKEYTIREILDNNGIVTGVLLDEVHNFPKFFKLINRYQEPAFAIWRFRKLNYASAPAEALSEIQELVEEEQLVKTREL
;
A
#
# COMPACT_ATOMS: atom_id res chain seq x y z
N MET A 1 -11.59 1.39 -3.22
CA MET A 1 -10.17 1.30 -3.64
C MET A 1 -10.10 0.40 -4.87
N ARG A 2 -9.02 0.46 -5.66
CA ARG A 2 -8.80 -0.38 -6.86
C ARG A 2 -7.31 -0.72 -7.02
N PRO A 3 -6.93 -1.71 -7.84
CA PRO A 3 -5.54 -1.94 -8.22
C PRO A 3 -4.84 -0.64 -8.68
N GLY A 4 -3.58 -0.46 -8.25
CA GLY A 4 -2.78 0.73 -8.46
C GLY A 4 -3.02 1.87 -7.45
N ASP A 5 -4.09 1.82 -6.64
CA ASP A 5 -4.27 2.81 -5.58
C ASP A 5 -3.19 2.68 -4.50
N LYS A 6 -2.59 3.80 -4.13
CA LYS A 6 -1.74 3.91 -2.95
C LYS A 6 -2.57 4.00 -1.67
N VAL A 7 -2.15 3.30 -0.64
CA VAL A 7 -2.85 3.21 0.64
C VAL A 7 -1.87 3.24 1.80
N ILE A 8 -2.31 3.71 2.96
CA ILE A 8 -1.55 3.61 4.22
C ILE A 8 -2.22 2.60 5.14
N CYS A 9 -1.43 1.74 5.79
CA CYS A 9 -1.93 0.79 6.79
C CYS A 9 -2.29 1.54 8.07
N ILE A 10 -3.58 1.58 8.42
CA ILE A 10 -4.08 2.23 9.65
C ILE A 10 -4.28 1.24 10.79
N ASN A 11 -4.33 -0.07 10.51
CA ASN A 11 -4.50 -1.11 11.51
C ASN A 11 -3.76 -2.41 11.13
N ASP A 12 -2.61 -2.64 11.77
CA ASP A 12 -1.82 -3.86 11.68
C ASP A 12 -2.08 -4.85 12.83
N LYS A 13 -3.05 -4.59 13.71
CA LYS A 13 -3.29 -5.47 14.85
C LYS A 13 -3.76 -6.85 14.39
N ILE A 14 -3.14 -7.88 14.94
CA ILE A 14 -3.55 -9.27 14.81
C ILE A 14 -4.51 -9.58 15.96
N ASP A 15 -5.63 -10.23 15.65
CA ASP A 15 -6.56 -10.75 16.66
C ASP A 15 -5.82 -11.77 17.53
N PRO A 16 -5.72 -11.58 18.87
CA PRO A 16 -4.98 -12.48 19.75
C PRO A 16 -5.40 -13.94 19.64
N GLU A 17 -6.71 -14.20 19.48
CA GLU A 17 -7.27 -15.55 19.40
C GLU A 17 -6.87 -16.28 18.10
N LYS A 18 -6.56 -15.51 17.05
CA LYS A 18 -6.18 -16.04 15.72
C LYS A 18 -4.70 -15.86 15.44
N SER A 19 -3.92 -15.44 16.43
CA SER A 19 -2.56 -14.96 16.21
C SER A 19 -1.60 -16.05 15.73
N GLU A 20 -1.75 -17.29 16.20
CA GLU A 20 -0.96 -18.43 15.74
C GLU A 20 -1.26 -18.80 14.28
N GLU A 21 -2.56 -18.89 13.93
CA GLU A 21 -3.00 -19.18 12.56
C GLU A 21 -2.53 -18.08 11.59
N ILE A 22 -2.75 -16.82 11.95
CA ILE A 22 -2.37 -15.68 11.11
C ILE A 22 -0.86 -15.64 10.88
N ARG A 23 -0.04 -15.85 11.91
CA ARG A 23 1.43 -15.85 11.76
C ARG A 23 1.97 -17.05 10.98
N ARG A 24 1.24 -18.15 10.95
CA ARG A 24 1.59 -19.32 10.12
C ARG A 24 1.25 -19.09 8.66
N ASP A 25 0.12 -18.43 8.41
CA ASP A 25 -0.40 -18.25 7.06
C ASP A 25 0.24 -17.04 6.36
N PHE A 26 0.57 -15.97 7.11
CA PHE A 26 1.26 -14.77 6.62
C PHE A 26 2.73 -14.78 7.06
N GLU A 27 3.64 -14.97 6.10
CA GLU A 27 5.09 -14.87 6.32
C GLU A 27 5.53 -13.40 6.48
N ILE A 28 4.88 -12.51 5.75
CA ILE A 28 5.09 -11.08 5.78
C ILE A 28 3.76 -10.42 6.18
N TRP A 29 3.80 -9.73 7.32
CA TRP A 29 2.68 -8.94 7.83
C TRP A 29 2.86 -7.45 7.48
N ILE A 30 1.74 -6.74 7.33
CA ILE A 30 1.76 -5.29 7.13
C ILE A 30 2.18 -4.55 8.40
N THR A 31 2.89 -3.44 8.22
CA THR A 31 3.27 -2.51 9.28
C THR A 31 2.34 -1.30 9.29
N LYS A 32 1.86 -0.89 10.47
CA LYS A 32 1.12 0.37 10.63
C LYS A 32 1.92 1.57 10.14
N ASP A 33 1.21 2.55 9.59
CA ASP A 33 1.72 3.83 9.08
C ASP A 33 2.68 3.69 7.88
N LYS A 34 2.90 2.47 7.36
CA LYS A 34 3.59 2.23 6.10
C LYS A 34 2.63 2.33 4.91
N GLU A 35 3.12 2.87 3.81
CA GLU A 35 2.43 2.97 2.54
C GLU A 35 2.60 1.71 1.70
N TYR A 36 1.56 1.38 0.94
CA TYR A 36 1.49 0.22 0.07
C TYR A 36 0.72 0.57 -1.21
N THR A 37 0.83 -0.30 -2.21
CA THR A 37 0.11 -0.22 -3.48
C THR A 37 -0.80 -1.43 -3.60
N ILE A 38 -2.08 -1.23 -3.88
CA ILE A 38 -2.99 -2.36 -4.11
C ILE A 38 -2.62 -3.03 -5.43
N ARG A 39 -2.24 -4.31 -5.36
CA ARG A 39 -1.99 -5.17 -6.52
C ARG A 39 -3.29 -5.76 -7.06
N GLU A 40 -4.11 -6.31 -6.18
CA GLU A 40 -5.35 -7.01 -6.55
C GLU A 40 -6.41 -6.88 -5.45
N ILE A 41 -7.68 -6.87 -5.85
CA ILE A 41 -8.83 -6.93 -4.94
C ILE A 41 -9.50 -8.29 -5.11
N LEU A 42 -9.61 -9.04 -4.02
CA LEU A 42 -10.18 -10.37 -3.99
C LEU A 42 -11.57 -10.35 -3.36
N ASP A 43 -12.55 -10.84 -4.11
CA ASP A 43 -13.85 -11.20 -3.56
C ASP A 43 -13.75 -12.60 -2.91
N ASN A 44 -13.90 -12.62 -1.59
CA ASN A 44 -13.85 -13.83 -0.76
C ASN A 44 -15.26 -14.31 -0.44
N ASN A 45 -16.07 -14.52 -1.48
CA ASN A 45 -17.46 -15.00 -1.38
C ASN A 45 -18.32 -14.14 -0.45
N GLY A 46 -18.16 -12.81 -0.48
CA GLY A 46 -18.95 -11.87 0.32
C GLY A 46 -18.60 -11.81 1.83
N ILE A 47 -17.54 -12.48 2.29
CA ILE A 47 -17.14 -12.45 3.71
C ILE A 47 -16.46 -11.13 4.07
N VAL A 48 -15.26 -10.90 3.51
CA VAL A 48 -14.51 -9.65 3.64
C VAL A 48 -13.69 -9.47 2.36
N THR A 49 -13.80 -8.30 1.74
CA THR A 49 -12.96 -7.93 0.59
C THR A 49 -11.49 -7.94 1.00
N GLY A 50 -10.73 -8.83 0.37
CA GLY A 50 -9.28 -8.95 0.55
C GLY A 50 -8.53 -8.06 -0.43
N VAL A 51 -7.35 -7.60 -0.04
CA VAL A 51 -6.40 -6.91 -0.91
C VAL A 51 -5.04 -7.59 -0.87
N LEU A 52 -4.41 -7.71 -2.04
CA LEU A 52 -3.00 -8.03 -2.20
C LEU A 52 -2.23 -6.74 -2.46
N LEU A 53 -0.98 -6.68 -2.01
CA LEU A 53 -0.13 -5.50 -2.13
C LEU A 53 1.06 -5.80 -3.05
N ASP A 54 1.64 -4.78 -3.69
CA ASP A 54 2.86 -4.95 -4.51
C ASP A 54 4.11 -5.13 -3.63
N GLU A 55 4.12 -4.54 -2.44
CA GLU A 55 5.29 -4.57 -1.55
C GLU A 55 5.31 -5.80 -0.63
N VAL A 56 4.24 -6.62 -0.64
CA VAL A 56 4.07 -7.78 0.24
C VAL A 56 3.55 -8.96 -0.57
N HIS A 57 4.38 -10.00 -0.66
CA HIS A 57 4.04 -11.26 -1.31
C HIS A 57 4.16 -12.41 -0.31
N ASN A 58 3.08 -13.13 -0.11
CA ASN A 58 3.03 -14.33 0.72
C ASN A 58 2.79 -15.57 -0.16
N PHE A 59 3.23 -16.74 0.30
CA PHE A 59 2.97 -17.97 -0.45
C PHE A 59 1.48 -18.34 -0.40
N PRO A 60 0.89 -18.78 -1.54
CA PRO A 60 -0.47 -19.29 -1.54
C PRO A 60 -0.65 -20.47 -0.58
N LYS A 61 -1.75 -20.43 0.19
CA LYS A 61 -2.18 -21.50 1.10
C LYS A 61 -3.60 -21.90 0.78
N PHE A 62 -4.01 -23.06 1.25
CA PHE A 62 -5.40 -23.50 1.13
C PHE A 62 -6.24 -22.90 2.26
N PHE A 63 -7.20 -22.05 1.92
CA PHE A 63 -8.12 -21.43 2.88
C PHE A 63 -9.45 -22.16 2.90
N LYS A 64 -9.75 -22.86 4.00
CA LYS A 64 -11.01 -23.60 4.18
C LYS A 64 -12.25 -22.73 4.00
N LEU A 65 -12.19 -21.48 4.47
CA LEU A 65 -13.30 -20.53 4.46
C LEU A 65 -13.80 -20.20 3.04
N ILE A 66 -12.88 -20.15 2.06
CA ILE A 66 -13.17 -19.86 0.65
C ILE A 66 -12.96 -21.08 -0.26
N ASN A 67 -12.61 -22.23 0.32
CA ASN A 67 -12.37 -23.51 -0.34
C ASN A 67 -11.46 -23.43 -1.58
N ARG A 68 -10.38 -22.64 -1.52
CA ARG A 68 -9.41 -22.51 -2.63
C ARG A 68 -8.00 -22.23 -2.14
N TYR A 69 -7.03 -22.50 -3.01
CA TYR A 69 -5.67 -21.98 -2.86
C TYR A 69 -5.66 -20.50 -3.24
N GLN A 70 -5.10 -19.67 -2.36
CA GLN A 70 -4.98 -18.24 -2.58
C GLN A 70 -3.80 -17.71 -1.78
N GLU A 71 -3.21 -16.60 -2.21
CA GLU A 71 -2.36 -15.81 -1.32
C GLU A 71 -3.20 -15.24 -0.16
N PRO A 72 -2.71 -15.30 1.09
CA PRO A 72 -3.37 -14.64 2.21
C PRO A 72 -3.56 -13.15 1.92
N ALA A 73 -4.82 -12.72 1.84
CA ALA A 73 -5.17 -11.34 1.54
C ALA A 73 -5.47 -10.56 2.82
N PHE A 74 -5.07 -9.29 2.85
CA PHE A 74 -5.36 -8.40 3.96
C PHE A 74 -6.78 -7.85 3.83
N ALA A 75 -7.49 -7.69 4.94
CA ALA A 75 -8.80 -7.07 4.91
C ALA A 75 -8.70 -5.59 4.49
N ILE A 76 -9.52 -5.16 3.53
CA ILE A 76 -9.45 -3.80 2.97
C ILE A 76 -9.58 -2.69 4.02
N TRP A 77 -10.33 -2.92 5.10
CA TRP A 77 -10.53 -1.95 6.18
C TRP A 77 -9.26 -1.65 7.00
N ARG A 78 -8.19 -2.44 6.86
CA ARG A 78 -6.88 -2.18 7.47
C ARG A 78 -6.18 -0.98 6.84
N PHE A 79 -6.66 -0.52 5.70
CA PHE A 79 -6.02 0.52 4.91
C PHE A 79 -6.92 1.74 4.73
N ARG A 80 -6.28 2.89 4.61
CA ARG A 80 -6.90 4.13 4.17
C ARG A 80 -6.30 4.52 2.82
N LYS A 81 -7.14 4.89 1.85
CA LYS A 81 -6.67 5.38 0.56
C LYS A 81 -5.90 6.68 0.74
N LEU A 82 -4.72 6.75 0.13
CA LEU A 82 -3.98 8.00 0.00
C LEU A 82 -4.46 8.69 -1.26
N ASN A 83 -4.91 9.93 -1.09
CA ASN A 83 -5.16 10.82 -2.20
C ASN A 83 -3.93 11.72 -2.29
N TYR A 84 -2.92 11.28 -3.04
CA TYR A 84 -1.99 12.26 -3.59
C TYR A 84 -2.83 13.07 -4.55
N ALA A 85 -3.23 14.27 -4.14
CA ALA A 85 -3.52 15.28 -5.14
C ALA A 85 -2.28 15.27 -6.03
N SER A 86 -2.44 14.91 -7.31
CA SER A 86 -1.44 15.22 -8.33
C SER A 86 -1.04 16.66 -8.04
N ALA A 87 0.21 16.87 -7.61
CA ALA A 87 0.66 18.15 -7.12
C ALA A 87 0.13 19.23 -8.07
N PRO A 88 -0.47 20.34 -7.56
CA PRO A 88 -0.85 21.44 -8.43
C PRO A 88 0.37 21.75 -9.29
N ALA A 89 0.19 21.96 -10.60
CA ALA A 89 1.30 22.26 -11.52
C ALA A 89 2.19 23.42 -11.01
N GLU A 90 1.64 24.26 -10.15
CA GLU A 90 2.31 25.32 -9.39
C GLU A 90 3.50 24.84 -8.55
N ALA A 91 3.40 23.68 -7.87
CA ALA A 91 4.49 23.14 -7.05
C ALA A 91 5.68 22.63 -7.88
N LEU A 92 5.45 22.27 -9.15
CA LEU A 92 6.54 21.96 -10.09
C LEU A 92 7.17 23.24 -10.65
N SER A 93 6.40 24.32 -10.81
CA SER A 93 6.91 25.61 -11.28
C SER A 93 7.86 26.28 -10.27
N GLU A 94 7.52 26.24 -8.98
CA GLU A 94 8.38 26.82 -7.92
C GLU A 94 9.73 26.09 -7.83
N ILE A 95 9.75 24.77 -8.01
CA ILE A 95 10.99 23.98 -8.02
C ILE A 95 11.82 24.31 -9.27
N GLN A 96 11.18 24.56 -10.42
CA GLN A 96 11.87 24.86 -11.67
C GLN A 96 12.49 26.26 -11.67
N GLU A 97 11.79 27.28 -11.15
CA GLU A 97 12.33 28.64 -11.01
C GLU A 97 13.53 28.69 -10.05
N LEU A 98 13.46 27.99 -8.92
CA LEU A 98 14.57 27.95 -7.94
C LEU A 98 15.84 27.30 -8.53
N VAL A 99 15.69 26.28 -9.38
CA VAL A 99 16.84 25.61 -10.03
C VAL A 99 17.45 26.49 -11.12
N GLU A 100 16.64 27.26 -11.85
CA GLU A 100 17.12 28.20 -12.87
C GLU A 100 17.86 29.40 -12.25
N GLU A 101 17.35 29.96 -11.15
CA GLU A 101 18.03 31.05 -10.43
C GLU A 101 19.40 30.62 -9.88
N GLU A 102 19.51 29.43 -9.30
CA GLU A 102 20.77 28.93 -8.74
C GLU A 102 21.83 28.70 -9.83
N GLN A 103 21.43 28.28 -11.03
CA GLN A 103 22.35 28.14 -12.18
C GLN A 103 22.78 29.51 -12.74
N LEU A 104 21.88 30.48 -12.79
CA LEU A 104 22.19 31.85 -13.23
C LEU A 104 23.18 32.56 -12.30
N VAL A 105 23.09 32.33 -10.99
CA VAL A 105 24.04 32.89 -10.00
C VAL A 105 25.43 32.27 -10.17
N LYS A 106 25.53 30.94 -10.33
CA LYS A 106 26.82 30.24 -10.53
C LYS A 106 27.56 30.64 -11.81
N THR A 107 26.84 31.12 -12.82
CA THR A 107 27.43 31.51 -14.11
C THR A 107 27.92 32.97 -14.11
N ARG A 108 27.49 33.79 -13.14
CA ARG A 108 27.87 35.22 -13.03
C ARG A 108 29.08 35.46 -12.10
N GLU A 109 29.52 34.45 -11.37
CA GLU A 109 30.66 34.52 -10.44
C GLU A 109 31.98 33.93 -11.02
N LEU A 110 32.02 33.66 -12.33
CA LEU A 110 33.21 33.24 -13.09
C LEU A 110 33.66 34.34 -14.06
#